data_AF-A0A0W8G4T7-F1
#
_entry.id   AF-A0A0W8G4T7-F1
#
_cell.length_a   1.000
_cell.length_b   1.000
_cell.length_c   1.000
_cell.angle_alpha   90.00
_cell.angle_beta   90.00
_cell.angle_gamma   90.00
#
_symmetry.space_group_name_H-M   'P 1'
#
loop_
_entity.id
_entity.type
_entity.pdbx_description
1 polymer ?
#
loop_
_entity_poly.entity_id
_entity_poly.type
_entity_poly.pdbx_seq_one_letter_code
_entity_poly.pdbx_strand_id
1 'polypeptide(L)'
;MGLAALACLGIGVYPWPLYALMPYTAPEFVPFLPGRITAVFELLAFAGLFFALYVPVLRRRPGITLDTDWFYRTGGRFLYRLADAVTGGINTAALDTAARAVAALRRLTARGPQKLAALTVTLFFPLLGKNAHRLRDEAALAAQTWTPPVGVTLAAALLGLCLILVLVL
;
A
#
# COMPACT_ATOMS: atom_id res chain seq x y z
N MET A 1 26.28 20.59 5.19
CA MET A 1 27.17 20.48 4.00
C MET A 1 28.54 19.90 4.34
N GLY A 2 29.18 20.27 5.47
CA GLY A 2 30.51 19.75 5.82
C GLY A 2 30.60 18.21 5.99
N LEU A 3 29.63 17.59 6.66
CA LEU A 3 29.63 16.13 6.87
C LEU A 3 29.51 15.35 5.55
N ALA A 4 28.63 15.82 4.65
CA ALA A 4 28.50 15.25 3.31
C ALA A 4 29.79 15.42 2.48
N ALA A 5 30.45 16.59 2.57
CA ALA A 5 31.72 16.83 1.90
C ALA A 5 32.84 15.91 2.43
N LEU A 6 32.91 15.70 3.74
CA LEU A 6 33.85 14.75 4.36
C LEU A 6 33.56 13.32 3.91
N ALA A 7 32.30 12.92 3.81
CA ALA A 7 31.92 11.62 3.28
C ALA A 7 32.32 11.45 1.80
N CYS A 8 32.11 12.48 0.96
CA CYS A 8 32.54 12.45 -0.45
C CYS A 8 34.05 12.34 -0.58
N LEU A 9 34.82 13.10 0.22
CA LEU A 9 36.27 13.02 0.23
C LEU A 9 36.73 11.63 0.69
N GLY A 10 36.13 11.11 1.77
CA GLY A 10 36.44 9.80 2.32
C GLY A 10 36.19 8.66 1.33
N ILE A 11 35.03 8.65 0.66
CA ILE A 11 34.69 7.64 -0.35
C ILE A 11 35.54 7.81 -1.62
N GLY A 12 35.88 9.05 -2.00
CA GLY A 12 36.72 9.31 -3.16
C GLY A 12 38.18 8.87 -2.98
N VAL A 13 38.73 9.07 -1.78
CA VAL A 13 40.10 8.62 -1.45
C VAL A 13 40.15 7.12 -1.14
N TYR A 14 39.13 6.60 -0.46
CA TYR A 14 39.03 5.20 -0.06
C TYR A 14 37.67 4.61 -0.51
N PRO A 15 37.55 4.15 -1.76
CA PRO A 15 36.28 3.64 -2.32
C PRO A 15 35.94 2.22 -1.83
N TRP A 16 36.84 1.57 -1.11
CA TRP A 16 36.72 0.16 -0.74
C TRP A 16 35.49 -0.21 0.09
N PRO A 17 35.01 0.64 1.03
CA PRO A 17 33.76 0.38 1.74
C PRO A 17 32.54 0.30 0.80
N LEU A 18 32.55 1.06 -0.30
CA LEU A 18 31.47 1.02 -1.28
C LEU A 18 31.54 -0.26 -2.12
N TYR A 19 32.75 -0.67 -2.49
CA TYR A 19 32.93 -1.88 -3.30
C TYR A 19 32.64 -3.17 -2.53
N ALA A 20 32.86 -3.19 -1.21
CA ALA A 20 32.50 -4.32 -0.35
C ALA A 20 30.98 -4.58 -0.26
N LEU A 21 30.15 -3.59 -0.57
CA LEU A 21 28.69 -3.71 -0.59
C LEU A 21 28.15 -4.20 -1.94
N MET A 22 28.99 -4.28 -2.98
CA MET A 22 28.52 -4.66 -4.30
C MET A 22 28.29 -6.18 -4.37
N PRO A 23 27.16 -6.65 -4.94
CA PRO A 23 26.85 -8.07 -5.08
C PRO A 23 27.70 -8.79 -6.14
N TYR A 24 28.47 -8.04 -6.94
CA TYR A 24 29.37 -8.55 -7.96
C TYR A 24 30.80 -8.10 -7.68
N THR A 25 31.78 -8.86 -8.17
CA THR A 25 33.20 -8.54 -8.02
C THR A 25 33.48 -7.16 -8.58
N ALA A 26 34.06 -6.29 -7.75
CA ALA A 26 34.46 -4.96 -8.18
C ALA A 26 35.42 -5.08 -9.37
N PRO A 27 35.22 -4.31 -10.46
CA PRO A 27 36.15 -4.32 -11.57
C PRO A 27 37.55 -3.90 -11.09
N GLU A 28 38.61 -4.49 -11.65
CA GLU A 28 40.00 -4.06 -11.44
C GLU A 28 40.24 -2.70 -12.10
N PHE A 29 39.61 -1.66 -11.56
CA PHE A 29 39.83 -0.30 -11.99
C PHE A 29 41.03 0.25 -11.25
N VAL A 30 42.15 0.38 -11.96
CA VAL A 30 43.33 1.06 -11.44
C VAL A 30 43.26 2.54 -11.86
N PRO A 31 42.91 3.47 -10.95
CA PRO A 31 42.69 4.89 -11.29
C PRO A 31 43.96 5.59 -11.77
N PHE A 32 45.11 5.25 -11.19
CA PHE A 32 46.37 5.96 -11.40
C PHE A 32 47.27 5.31 -12.44
N LEU A 33 46.69 4.94 -13.60
CA LEU A 33 47.50 4.57 -14.76
C LEU A 33 48.06 5.83 -15.43
N PRO A 34 49.34 5.83 -15.85
CA PRO A 34 49.94 6.97 -16.55
C PRO A 34 49.07 7.47 -17.71
N GLY A 35 48.57 6.56 -18.56
CA GLY A 35 47.72 6.92 -19.70
C GLY A 35 46.36 7.55 -19.32
N ARG A 36 45.79 7.17 -18.16
CA ARG A 36 44.55 7.80 -17.66
C ARG A 36 44.83 9.20 -17.15
N ILE A 37 45.93 9.35 -16.43
CA ILE A 37 46.35 10.65 -15.87
C ILE A 37 46.63 11.63 -17.01
N THR A 38 47.40 11.24 -18.02
CA THR A 38 47.68 12.10 -19.19
C THR A 38 46.41 12.49 -19.92
N ALA A 39 45.49 11.54 -20.17
CA ALA A 39 44.22 11.83 -20.84
C ALA A 39 43.37 12.85 -20.06
N VAL A 40 43.33 12.75 -18.73
CA VAL A 40 42.62 13.72 -17.88
C VAL A 40 43.30 15.09 -17.91
N PHE A 41 44.63 15.14 -17.86
CA PHE A 41 45.38 16.39 -17.98
C PHE A 41 45.19 17.06 -19.34
N GLU A 42 45.22 16.28 -20.43
CA GLU A 42 44.97 16.76 -21.79
C GLU A 42 43.55 17.32 -21.92
N LEU A 43 42.55 16.59 -21.42
CA LEU A 43 41.16 17.05 -21.42
C LEU A 43 41.00 18.35 -20.63
N LEU A 44 41.63 18.45 -19.45
CA LEU A 44 41.57 19.63 -18.61
C LEU A 44 42.29 20.83 -19.26
N ALA A 45 43.47 20.61 -19.83
CA ALA A 45 44.24 21.63 -20.53
C ALA A 45 43.47 22.14 -21.77
N PHE A 46 42.87 21.23 -22.54
CA PHE A 46 42.08 21.58 -23.72
C PHE A 46 40.79 22.33 -23.34
N ALA A 47 40.09 21.90 -22.29
CA ALA A 47 38.93 22.63 -21.76
C ALA A 47 39.31 24.04 -21.29
N GLY A 48 40.43 24.17 -20.56
CA GLY A 48 40.96 25.45 -20.12
C GLY A 48 41.33 26.37 -21.29
N LEU A 49 41.98 25.81 -22.33
CA LEU A 49 42.30 26.52 -23.57
C LEU A 49 41.04 26.99 -24.29
N PHE A 50 40.03 26.13 -24.44
CA PHE A 50 38.76 26.49 -25.06
C PHE A 50 38.08 27.63 -24.31
N PHE A 51 38.04 27.58 -22.97
CA PHE A 51 37.54 28.68 -22.15
C PHE A 51 38.32 29.98 -22.40
N ALA A 52 39.66 29.93 -22.39
CA ALA A 52 40.50 31.09 -22.64
C ALA A 52 40.22 31.73 -24.02
N LEU A 53 40.04 30.90 -25.06
CA LEU A 53 39.70 31.36 -26.41
C LEU A 53 38.27 31.94 -26.50
N TYR A 54 37.31 31.38 -25.75
CA TYR A 54 35.89 31.76 -25.80
C TYR A 54 35.47 32.79 -24.74
N VAL A 55 36.39 33.30 -23.91
CA VAL A 55 36.15 34.43 -22.99
C VAL A 55 35.32 35.57 -23.60
N PRO A 56 35.57 36.08 -24.83
CA PRO A 56 34.76 37.17 -25.39
C PRO A 56 33.29 36.80 -25.64
N VAL A 57 33.01 35.52 -25.92
CA VAL A 57 31.65 35.00 -26.16
C VAL A 57 30.96 34.68 -24.83
N LEU A 58 31.69 34.10 -23.89
CA LEU A 58 31.20 33.68 -22.57
C LEU A 58 31.01 34.86 -21.60
N ARG A 59 31.42 36.06 -21.99
CA ARG A 59 31.31 37.27 -21.17
C ARG A 59 29.84 37.55 -20.85
N ARG A 60 29.54 37.73 -19.55
CA ARG A 60 28.18 37.97 -19.07
C ARG A 60 27.60 39.21 -19.74
N ARG A 61 26.52 39.03 -20.49
CA ARG A 61 25.66 40.11 -20.98
C ARG A 61 24.72 40.54 -19.83
N PRO A 62 24.32 41.83 -19.73
CA PRO A 62 23.30 42.25 -18.78
C PRO A 62 21.95 41.63 -19.18
N GLY A 63 21.62 40.50 -18.55
CA GLY A 63 20.40 39.74 -18.80
C GLY A 63 19.96 39.04 -17.53
N ILE A 64 18.67 38.76 -17.44
CA ILE A 64 18.09 37.97 -16.35
C ILE A 64 18.34 36.50 -16.70
N THR A 65 19.14 35.81 -15.90
CA THR A 65 19.28 34.35 -15.99
C THR A 65 18.02 33.74 -15.40
N LEU A 66 17.16 33.17 -16.24
CA LEU A 66 15.99 32.46 -15.76
C LEU A 66 16.42 31.10 -15.23
N ASP A 67 16.28 30.92 -13.92
CA ASP A 67 16.61 29.65 -13.27
C ASP A 67 15.54 28.61 -13.60
N THR A 68 15.90 27.61 -14.41
CA THR A 68 15.00 26.50 -14.74
C THR A 68 14.72 25.62 -13.52
N ASP A 69 15.54 25.69 -12.47
CA ASP A 69 15.34 24.94 -11.23
C ASP A 69 14.06 25.38 -10.52
N TRP A 70 13.54 26.59 -10.81
CA TRP A 70 12.25 27.05 -10.31
C TRP A 70 11.09 26.16 -10.76
N PHE A 71 11.11 25.70 -12.03
CA PHE A 71 10.10 24.79 -12.54
C PHE A 71 10.16 23.43 -11.87
N TYR A 72 11.36 22.91 -11.62
CA TYR A 72 11.55 21.66 -10.89
C TYR A 72 11.05 21.78 -9.45
N ARG A 73 11.46 22.82 -8.71
CA ARG A 73 11.07 23.03 -7.31
C ARG A 73 9.58 23.28 -7.15
N THR A 74 8.99 24.10 -8.02
CA THR A 74 7.58 24.48 -7.93
C THR A 74 6.68 23.38 -8.51
N GLY A 75 7.07 22.79 -9.64
CA GLY A 75 6.36 21.68 -10.27
C GLY A 75 6.35 20.42 -9.41
N GLY A 76 7.47 20.12 -8.73
CA GLY A 76 7.53 19.01 -7.77
C GLY A 76 6.52 19.14 -6.63
N ARG A 77 6.30 20.38 -6.13
CA ARG A 77 5.28 20.62 -5.09
C ARG A 77 3.86 20.38 -5.61
N PHE A 78 3.58 20.74 -6.85
CA PHE A 78 2.29 20.47 -7.48
C PHE A 78 2.07 18.96 -7.67
N LEU A 79 3.06 18.25 -8.22
CA LEU A 79 3.00 16.81 -8.42
C LEU A 79 2.83 16.05 -7.09
N TYR A 80 3.56 16.46 -6.05
CA TYR A 80 3.41 15.88 -4.71
C TYR A 80 1.98 16.04 -4.18
N ARG A 81 1.40 17.24 -4.28
CA ARG A 81 0.02 17.49 -3.84
C ARG A 81 -1.00 16.70 -4.65
N LEU A 82 -0.79 16.55 -5.95
CA LEU A 82 -1.65 15.74 -6.81
C LEU A 82 -1.58 14.27 -6.39
N ALA A 83 -0.36 13.74 -6.21
CA ALA A 83 -0.16 12.36 -5.77
C ALA A 83 -0.81 12.11 -4.41
N ASP A 84 -0.60 13.02 -3.44
CA ASP A 84 -1.20 12.91 -2.11
C ASP A 84 -2.73 12.93 -2.15
N ALA A 85 -3.32 13.84 -2.95
CA ALA A 85 -4.77 13.92 -3.12
C ALA A 85 -5.35 12.65 -3.77
N VAL A 86 -4.70 12.13 -4.81
CA VAL A 86 -5.14 10.90 -5.51
C VAL A 86 -5.04 9.69 -4.58
N THR A 87 -3.88 9.51 -3.95
CA THR A 87 -3.63 8.34 -3.08
C THR A 87 -4.51 8.41 -1.83
N GLY A 88 -4.68 9.60 -1.26
CA GLY A 88 -5.60 9.85 -0.16
C GLY A 88 -7.05 9.55 -0.54
N GLY A 89 -7.50 9.98 -1.72
CA GLY A 89 -8.85 9.70 -2.23
C GLY A 89 -9.10 8.21 -2.48
N ILE A 90 -8.12 7.49 -3.02
CA ILE A 90 -8.20 6.02 -3.18
C ILE A 90 -8.31 5.35 -1.81
N ASN A 91 -7.50 5.78 -0.85
CA ASN A 91 -7.49 5.20 0.49
C ASN A 91 -8.82 5.42 1.22
N THR A 92 -9.38 6.64 1.18
CA THR A 92 -10.69 6.90 1.80
C THR A 92 -11.82 6.13 1.12
N ALA A 93 -11.82 6.03 -0.21
CA ALA A 93 -12.80 5.23 -0.95
C ALA A 93 -12.70 3.72 -0.61
N ALA A 94 -11.48 3.19 -0.48
CA ALA A 94 -11.23 1.82 -0.06
C ALA A 94 -11.71 1.57 1.38
N LEU A 95 -11.44 2.50 2.30
CA LEU A 95 -11.94 2.41 3.67
C LEU A 95 -13.47 2.47 3.74
N ASP A 96 -14.11 3.38 3.00
CA ASP A 96 -15.57 3.53 3.00
C ASP A 96 -16.28 2.31 2.39
N THR A 97 -15.69 1.71 1.35
CA THR A 97 -16.22 0.46 0.76
C THR A 97 -16.04 -0.72 1.72
N ALA A 98 -14.88 -0.85 2.36
CA ALA A 98 -14.65 -1.85 3.38
C ALA A 98 -15.60 -1.69 4.58
N ALA A 99 -15.79 -0.46 5.08
CA ALA A 99 -16.71 -0.17 6.18
C ALA A 99 -18.16 -0.53 5.81
N ARG A 100 -18.60 -0.22 4.59
CA ARG A 100 -19.92 -0.61 4.09
C ARG A 100 -20.07 -2.13 3.97
N ALA A 101 -19.05 -2.84 3.49
CA ALA A 101 -19.06 -4.30 3.39
C ALA A 101 -19.16 -4.94 4.78
N VAL A 102 -18.36 -4.47 5.75
CA VAL A 102 -18.43 -4.94 7.14
C VAL A 102 -19.80 -4.63 7.77
N ALA A 103 -20.36 -3.44 7.53
CA ALA A 103 -21.69 -3.10 8.02
C ALA A 103 -22.79 -3.99 7.40
N ALA A 104 -22.68 -4.32 6.11
CA ALA A 104 -23.59 -5.23 5.43
C ALA A 104 -23.47 -6.65 6.01
N LEU A 105 -22.24 -7.15 6.17
CA LEU A 105 -21.97 -8.45 6.78
C LEU A 105 -22.48 -8.52 8.22
N ARG A 106 -22.31 -7.45 9.01
CA ARG A 106 -22.87 -7.35 10.36
C ARG A 106 -24.39 -7.41 10.35
N ARG A 107 -25.06 -6.73 9.41
CA ARG A 107 -26.53 -6.77 9.27
C ARG A 107 -27.03 -8.16 8.87
N LEU A 108 -26.33 -8.85 7.98
CA LEU A 108 -26.64 -10.22 7.57
C LEU A 108 -26.45 -11.19 8.73
N THR A 109 -25.31 -11.11 9.43
CA THR A 109 -24.97 -12.02 10.52
C THR A 109 -25.82 -11.76 11.77
N ALA A 110 -26.21 -10.52 12.06
CA ALA A 110 -27.05 -10.21 13.21
C ALA A 110 -28.52 -10.59 13.01
N ARG A 111 -29.05 -10.51 11.77
CA ARG A 111 -30.47 -10.81 11.47
C ARG A 111 -30.70 -12.21 10.92
N GLY A 112 -29.67 -12.85 10.36
CA GLY A 112 -29.71 -14.21 9.81
C GLY A 112 -30.15 -15.27 10.81
N PRO A 113 -29.47 -15.44 11.96
CA PRO A 113 -29.80 -16.49 12.93
C PRO A 113 -31.18 -16.27 13.55
N GLN A 114 -31.61 -15.02 13.78
CA GLN A 114 -32.94 -14.71 14.29
C GLN A 114 -34.05 -15.08 13.29
N LYS A 115 -33.86 -14.77 11.99
CA LYS A 115 -34.83 -15.14 10.95
C LYS A 115 -34.86 -16.63 10.69
N LEU A 116 -33.70 -17.30 10.70
CA LEU A 116 -33.61 -18.75 10.57
C LEU A 116 -34.29 -19.45 11.75
N ALA A 117 -34.00 -19.05 12.99
CA ALA A 117 -34.64 -19.60 14.19
C ALA A 117 -36.17 -19.39 14.19
N ALA A 118 -36.64 -18.20 13.79
CA ALA A 118 -38.07 -17.93 13.65
C ALA A 118 -38.72 -18.78 12.54
N LEU A 119 -38.02 -19.02 11.43
CA LEU A 119 -38.47 -19.89 10.34
C LEU A 119 -38.56 -21.35 10.81
N THR A 120 -37.54 -21.88 11.50
CA THR A 120 -37.58 -23.26 12.02
C THR A 120 -38.74 -23.47 12.99
N VAL A 121 -38.95 -22.54 13.92
CA VAL A 121 -40.06 -22.63 14.88
C VAL A 121 -41.43 -22.53 14.19
N THR A 122 -41.52 -21.76 13.10
CA THR A 122 -42.77 -21.65 12.31
C THR A 122 -43.01 -22.88 11.44
N LEU A 123 -41.96 -23.46 10.83
CA LEU A 123 -42.07 -24.69 10.04
C LEU A 123 -42.47 -25.90 10.90
N PHE A 124 -41.97 -25.98 12.13
CA PHE A 124 -42.28 -27.04 13.09
C PHE A 124 -43.46 -26.71 14.03
N PHE A 125 -44.18 -25.60 13.79
CA PHE A 125 -45.35 -25.18 14.57
C PHE A 125 -46.42 -26.28 14.76
N PRO A 126 -46.81 -27.07 13.73
CA PRO A 126 -47.79 -28.14 13.91
C PRO A 126 -47.29 -29.31 14.78
N LEU A 127 -45.97 -29.48 14.92
CA LEU A 127 -45.33 -30.53 15.74
C LEU A 127 -45.06 -30.08 17.18
N LEU A 128 -44.91 -28.78 17.44
CA LEU A 128 -44.53 -28.22 18.75
C LEU A 128 -45.72 -27.93 19.69
N GLY A 129 -46.96 -27.97 19.19
CA GLY A 129 -48.17 -27.75 20.00
C GLY A 129 -48.22 -26.38 20.69
N LYS A 130 -48.99 -26.26 21.79
CA LYS A 130 -49.27 -24.99 22.51
C LYS A 130 -48.04 -24.23 23.04
N ASN A 131 -46.85 -24.86 23.08
CA ASN A 131 -45.61 -24.25 23.57
C ASN A 131 -44.81 -23.51 22.48
N ALA A 132 -45.28 -23.50 21.23
CA ALA A 132 -44.58 -22.90 20.09
C ALA A 132 -44.28 -21.40 20.25
N HIS A 133 -45.16 -20.64 20.91
CA HIS A 133 -44.92 -19.21 21.18
C HIS A 133 -43.78 -18.99 22.18
N ARG A 134 -43.69 -19.80 23.23
CA ARG A 134 -42.64 -19.72 24.26
C ARG A 134 -41.26 -20.04 23.68
N LEU A 135 -41.19 -21.08 22.86
CA LEU A 135 -39.97 -21.51 22.17
C LEU A 135 -39.50 -20.49 21.12
N ARG A 136 -40.41 -19.74 20.51
CA ARG A 136 -40.08 -18.65 19.58
C ARG A 136 -39.41 -17.47 20.29
N ASP A 137 -39.95 -17.07 21.43
CA ASP A 137 -39.43 -15.94 22.21
C ASP A 137 -38.09 -16.29 22.86
N GLU A 138 -37.94 -17.51 23.41
CA GLU A 138 -36.67 -18.01 23.93
C GLU A 138 -35.60 -18.14 22.84
N ALA A 139 -35.95 -18.64 21.65
CA ALA A 139 -35.02 -18.73 20.52
C ALA A 139 -34.60 -17.33 20.01
N ALA A 140 -35.50 -16.34 20.05
CA ALA A 140 -35.21 -14.96 19.67
C ALA A 140 -34.27 -14.27 20.67
N LEU A 141 -34.45 -14.50 21.98
CA LEU A 141 -33.55 -14.06 23.05
C LEU A 141 -32.19 -14.75 22.95
N ALA A 142 -32.17 -16.06 22.78
CA ALA A 142 -30.95 -16.86 22.69
C ALA A 142 -30.11 -16.57 21.42
N ALA A 143 -30.76 -16.20 20.32
CA ALA A 143 -30.09 -15.73 19.12
C ALA A 143 -29.38 -14.37 19.30
N GLN A 144 -29.75 -13.56 20.31
CA GLN A 144 -29.03 -12.34 20.66
C GLN A 144 -27.81 -12.62 21.55
N THR A 145 -27.84 -13.70 22.33
CA THR A 145 -26.79 -14.06 23.31
C THR A 145 -25.79 -15.10 22.78
N TRP A 146 -25.87 -15.50 21.50
CA TRP A 146 -25.05 -16.56 20.87
C TRP A 146 -25.18 -17.95 21.53
N THR A 147 -26.25 -18.21 22.29
CA THR A 147 -26.47 -19.47 23.02
C THR A 147 -27.83 -20.10 22.67
N PRO A 148 -28.05 -20.53 21.42
CA PRO A 148 -29.33 -21.11 21.03
C PRO A 148 -29.62 -22.41 21.80
N PRO A 149 -30.88 -22.65 22.22
CA PRO A 149 -31.27 -23.86 22.92
C PRO A 149 -31.06 -25.09 22.03
N VAL A 150 -30.52 -26.17 22.62
CA VAL A 150 -30.04 -27.39 21.92
C VAL A 150 -31.09 -28.01 20.98
N GLY A 151 -32.38 -27.88 21.31
CA GLY A 151 -33.47 -28.39 20.46
C GLY A 151 -33.65 -27.63 19.14
N VAL A 152 -33.42 -26.32 19.13
CA VAL A 152 -33.61 -25.47 17.93
C VAL A 152 -32.43 -25.60 16.97
N THR A 153 -31.21 -25.75 17.49
CA THR A 153 -30.02 -26.03 16.68
C THR A 153 -30.08 -27.41 16.03
N LEU A 154 -30.53 -28.43 16.74
CA LEU A 154 -30.69 -29.78 16.19
C LEU A 154 -31.74 -29.81 15.07
N ALA A 155 -32.88 -29.14 15.26
CA ALA A 155 -33.93 -29.04 14.26
C ALA A 155 -33.48 -28.28 13.00
N ALA A 156 -32.73 -27.19 13.16
CA ALA A 156 -32.16 -26.43 12.04
C ALA A 156 -31.09 -27.23 11.28
N ALA A 157 -30.24 -27.98 11.98
CA ALA A 157 -29.24 -28.86 11.37
C ALA A 157 -29.90 -29.99 10.58
N LEU A 158 -30.94 -30.62 11.12
CA LEU A 158 -31.70 -31.67 10.43
C LEU A 158 -32.45 -31.13 9.20
N LEU A 159 -33.06 -29.94 9.30
CA LEU A 159 -33.70 -29.28 8.15
C LEU A 159 -32.68 -28.95 7.05
N GLY A 160 -31.52 -28.42 7.43
CA GLY A 160 -30.43 -28.12 6.50
C GLY A 160 -29.90 -29.38 5.81
N LEU A 161 -29.70 -30.46 6.56
CA LEU A 161 -29.29 -31.75 6.03
C LEU A 161 -30.32 -32.30 5.04
N CYS A 162 -31.61 -32.24 5.38
CA CYS A 162 -32.71 -32.71 4.54
C CYS A 162 -32.80 -31.90 3.23
N LEU A 163 -32.61 -30.58 3.31
CA LEU A 163 -32.64 -29.69 2.14
C LEU A 163 -31.46 -29.94 1.19
N ILE A 164 -30.27 -30.21 1.74
CA ILE A 164 -29.09 -30.61 0.94
C ILE A 164 -29.34 -31.96 0.27
N LEU A 165 -29.92 -32.92 0.99
CA LEU A 165 -30.24 -34.25 0.47
C LEU A 165 -31.25 -34.18 -0.70
N VAL A 166 -32.26 -33.31 -0.61
CA VAL A 166 -33.24 -33.06 -1.68
C VAL A 166 -32.62 -32.32 -2.87
N LEU A 167 -31.57 -31.52 -2.67
CA LEU A 167 -30.91 -30.78 -3.75
C LEU A 167 -29.88 -31.63 -4.52
N VAL A 168 -29.40 -32.71 -3.90
CA VAL A 168 -28.37 -33.62 -4.46
C VAL A 168 -29.01 -34.85 -5.14
N LEU A 169 -30.25 -35.20 -4.79
CA LEU A 169 -31.03 -36.27 -5.41
C LEU A 169 -31.82 -35.76 -6.63
#